data_AF-A0A662IRJ1-F1
#
_entry.id   AF-A0A662IRJ1-F1
#
_cell.length_a   1.000
_cell.length_b   1.000
_cell.length_c   1.000
_cell.angle_alpha   90.00
_cell.angle_beta   90.00
_cell.angle_gamma   90.00
#
_symmetry.space_group_name_H-M   'P 1'
#
loop_
_entity.id
_entity.type
_entity.pdbx_description
1 polymer ?
#
loop_
_entity_poly.entity_id
_entity_poly.type
_entity_poly.pdbx_seq_one_letter_code
_entity_poly.pdbx_strand_id
1 'polypeptide(L)' 'MKLAVVGHVTYDMIYHEEKPSGWLLGGTASYVAFSLAGLGAGPWLVSKVGWDFDSQDLALLSSVASQL' A
#
# COMPACT_ATOMS: atom_id res chain seq x y z
N MET A 1 11.36 -12.11 13.48
CA MET A 1 11.96 -12.08 12.12
C MET A 1 11.49 -10.80 11.45
N LYS A 2 12.37 -10.03 10.79
CA LYS A 2 11.96 -8.83 10.05
C LYS A 2 11.73 -9.21 8.59
N LEU A 3 10.55 -8.90 8.05
CA LEU A 3 10.19 -9.17 6.66
C LEU A 3 10.13 -7.85 5.90
N ALA A 4 10.83 -7.79 4.76
CA ALA A 4 10.76 -6.66 3.85
C ALA A 4 9.82 -7.00 2.69
N VAL A 5 8.93 -6.06 2.37
CA VAL A 5 8.07 -6.09 1.19
C VAL A 5 8.61 -5.04 0.22
N VAL A 6 9.06 -5.48 -0.94
CA VAL A 6 9.65 -4.61 -1.95
C VAL A 6 8.81 -4.69 -3.22
N GLY A 7 8.40 -3.55 -3.75
CA GLY A 7 7.64 -3.52 -5.00
C GLY A 7 6.92 -2.20 -5.20
N HIS A 8 6.04 -2.16 -6.20
CA HIS A 8 5.31 -0.95 -6.57
C HIS A 8 4.13 -0.70 -5.64
N VAL A 9 3.94 0.58 -5.35
CA VAL A 9 2.74 1.17 -4.76
C VAL A 9 2.11 2.00 -5.87
N THR A 10 0.83 1.79 -6.15
CA THR A 10 0.14 2.39 -7.31
C THR A 10 -1.20 2.98 -6.93
N TYR A 11 -1.80 3.72 -7.86
CA TYR A 11 -3.22 4.02 -7.85
C TYR A 11 -3.91 3.17 -8.91
N ASP A 12 -4.90 2.41 -8.48
CA ASP A 12 -5.67 1.52 -9.34
C ASP A 12 -7.03 2.15 -9.62
N MET A 13 -7.45 2.16 -10.89
CA MET A 13 -8.80 2.53 -11.30
C MET A 13 -9.54 1.26 -11.71
N ILE A 14 -10.48 0.83 -10.87
CA ILE A 14 -11.20 -0.42 -11.04
C ILE A 14 -12.57 -0.12 -11.64
N TYR A 15 -12.94 -0.84 -12.69
CA TYR A 15 -14.24 -0.66 -13.34
C TYR A 15 -15.20 -1.77 -12.91
N HIS A 16 -16.39 -1.38 -12.47
CA HIS A 16 -17.50 -2.29 -12.23
C HIS A 16 -18.69 -1.84 -13.07
N GLU A 17 -19.14 -2.67 -14.02
CA GLU A 17 -20.22 -2.33 -14.96
C GLU A 17 -20.01 -0.94 -15.59
N GLU A 18 -18.80 -0.71 -16.11
CA GLU A 18 -18.35 0.55 -16.74
C GLU A 18 -18.23 1.77 -15.81
N LYS A 19 -18.59 1.65 -14.53
CA LYS A 19 -18.41 2.73 -13.55
C LYS A 19 -17.03 2.63 -12.89
N PRO A 20 -16.21 3.70 -12.91
CA PRO A 20 -14.91 3.69 -12.25
C PRO A 20 -15.06 3.82 -10.74
N SER A 21 -14.18 3.15 -9.99
CA SER A 21 -14.08 3.21 -8.53
C SER A 21 -13.53 4.53 -7.98
N GLY A 22 -13.09 5.43 -8.86
CA GLY A 22 -12.10 6.46 -8.51
C GLY A 22 -10.69 5.85 -8.42
N TRP A 23 -9.72 6.70 -8.10
CA TRP A 23 -8.33 6.27 -7.85
C TRP A 23 -8.22 5.68 -6.45
N LEU A 24 -7.87 4.40 -6.35
CA LEU A 24 -7.72 3.68 -5.09
C LEU A 24 -6.26 3.33 -4.86
N LEU A 25 -5.79 3.41 -3.61
CA LEU A 25 -4.48 2.92 -3.25
C LEU A 25 -4.38 1.42 -3.57
N GLY A 26 -3.34 1.06 -4.34
CA GLY A 26 -3.15 -0.27 -4.85
C GLY A 26 -1.68 -0.66 -4.98
N GLY A 27 -1.42 -1.65 -5.82
CA GLY A 27 -0.10 -2.23 -6.04
C GLY A 27 0.19 -3.40 -5.11
N THR A 28 0.87 -4.42 -5.64
CA THR A 28 1.12 -5.68 -4.95
C THR A 28 1.80 -5.49 -3.60
N ALA A 29 2.76 -4.57 -3.50
CA ALA A 29 3.51 -4.34 -2.27
C ALA A 29 2.62 -3.75 -1.16
N SER A 30 1.70 -2.85 -1.51
CA SER A 30 0.71 -2.30 -0.58
C SER A 30 -0.17 -3.39 0.02
N TYR A 31 -0.79 -4.23 -0.82
CA TYR A 31 -1.67 -5.30 -0.35
C TYR A 31 -0.96 -6.35 0.49
N VAL A 32 0.27 -6.73 0.13
CA VAL A 32 1.08 -7.65 0.93
C VAL A 32 1.42 -7.04 2.28
N ALA A 33 1.83 -5.77 2.33
CA ALA A 33 2.13 -5.08 3.58
C ALA A 33 0.90 -4.99 4.50
N PHE A 34 -0.25 -4.58 3.96
CA PHE A 34 -1.52 -4.55 4.71
C PHE A 34 -1.92 -5.93 5.24
N SER A 35 -1.78 -6.97 4.42
CA SER A 35 -2.11 -8.35 4.82
C SER A 35 -1.21 -8.82 5.97
N LEU A 36 0.09 -8.49 5.93
CA LEU A 36 1.04 -8.84 6.98
C LEU A 36 0.72 -8.12 8.30
N ALA A 37 0.36 -6.83 8.25
CA ALA A 37 -0.09 -6.10 9.44
C ALA A 37 -1.39 -6.68 10.02
N GLY A 38 -2.34 -7.08 9.16
CA GLY A 38 -3.55 -7.79 9.60
C GLY A 38 -3.25 -9.11 10.32
N LEU A 39 -2.10 -9.73 10.07
CA LEU A 39 -1.59 -10.92 10.76
C LEU A 39 -0.73 -10.60 11.99
N GLY A 40 -0.61 -9.33 12.38
CA GLY A 40 0.19 -8.89 13.52
C GLY A 40 1.69 -8.80 13.25
N ALA A 41 2.11 -8.78 11.99
CA ALA A 41 3.51 -8.53 11.61
C ALA A 41 3.72 -7.06 11.24
N GLY A 42 4.86 -6.48 11.63
CA GLY A 42 5.29 -5.15 11.17
C GLY A 42 6.27 -5.26 10.00
N PRO A 43 5.82 -5.30 8.72
CA PRO A 43 6.71 -5.40 7.58
C PRO A 43 7.44 -4.09 7.30
N TRP A 44 8.63 -4.16 6.71
CA TRP A 44 9.29 -3.00 6.11
C TRP A 44 8.86 -2.88 4.66
N LEU A 45 8.07 -1.86 4.34
CA LEU A 45 7.68 -1.57 2.96
C LEU A 45 8.74 -0.66 2.29
N VAL A 46 9.33 -1.13 1.20
CA VAL A 46 10.27 -0.35 0.38
C VAL A 46 9.68 -0.18 -1.01
N SER A 47 9.41 1.08 -1.37
CA SER A 47 8.83 1.44 -2.66
C SER A 47 9.34 2.82 -3.10
N LYS A 48 9.14 3.14 -4.38
CA LYS A 48 9.35 4.46 -4.94
C LYS A 48 8.03 4.95 -5.52
N VAL A 49 7.61 6.13 -5.10
CA VAL A 49 6.39 6.79 -5.60
C VAL A 49 6.74 8.12 -6.28
N GLY A 50 5.79 8.64 -7.05
CA GLY A 50 5.88 9.99 -7.63
C GLY A 50 5.73 11.09 -6.57
N TRP A 51 6.03 12.32 -6.95
CA TRP A 51 5.86 13.51 -6.09
C TRP A 51 4.39 13.87 -5.86
N ASP A 52 3.53 13.35 -6.73
CA ASP A 52 2.08 13.51 -6.79
C ASP A 52 1.31 12.48 -5.94
N PHE A 53 2.02 11.61 -5.23
CA PHE A 53 1.41 10.60 -4.38
C PHE A 53 0.75 11.24 -3.15
N ASP A 54 -0.48 10.83 -2.81
CA ASP A 54 -1.25 11.48 -1.74
C ASP A 54 -0.61 11.23 -0.37
N SER A 55 -0.44 12.32 0.37
CA SER A 55 0.15 12.31 1.72
C SER A 55 -0.62 11.44 2.73
N GLN A 56 -1.94 11.31 2.58
CA GLN A 56 -2.78 10.48 3.44
C GLN A 56 -2.53 9.00 3.18
N ASP A 57 -2.34 8.61 1.91
CA ASP A 57 -1.98 7.23 1.55
C ASP A 57 -0.56 6.89 2.00
N LEU A 58 0.38 7.84 1.93
CA LEU A 58 1.72 7.68 2.52
C LEU A 58 1.66 7.48 4.04
N ALA A 59 0.81 8.24 4.73
CA ALA A 59 0.60 8.09 6.16
C ALA A 59 -0.03 6.74 6.49
N LEU A 60 -1.01 6.29 5.71
CA LEU A 60 -1.63 4.98 5.83
C LEU A 60 -0.58 3.87 5.67
N LEU A 61 0.20 3.87 4.59
CA LEU A 61 1.28 2.89 4.37
C LEU A 61 2.34 2.92 5.49
N SER A 62 2.68 4.10 6.00
CA SER A 62 3.62 4.27 7.11
C SER A 62 3.09 3.69 8.43
N SER A 63 1.77 3.78 8.68
CA SER A 63 1.15 3.24 9.88
C SER A 63 1.27 1.71 9.96
N VAL A 64 1.24 1.04 8.80
CA VAL A 64 1.34 -0.41 8.64
C VAL A 64 2.77 -0.88 8.87
N ALA A 65 3.74 -0.10 8.40
CA ALA A 65 5.17 -0.38 8.57
C ALA A 65 5.68 -0.13 10.00
N SER A 66 4.94 0.65 10.79
CA SER A 66 5.33 1.09 12.15
C SER A 66 4.70 0.27 13.27
N GLN A 67 3.93 -0.78 12.96
CA GLN A 67 3.36 -1.68 13.98
C GLN A 67 4.43 -2.60 14.56
N LEU A 68 5.30 -2.05 15.42
CA LEU A 68 6.19 -2.77 16.36
C LEU A 68 6.41 -1.94 17.63
#